data_AF-A0A6V6Z8N7-F1
#
_entry.id   AF-A0A6V6Z8N7-F1
#
_cell.length_a   1.000
_cell.length_b   1.000
_cell.length_c   1.000
_cell.angle_alpha   90.00
_cell.angle_beta   90.00
_cell.angle_gamma   90.00
#
_symmetry.space_group_name_H-M   'P 1'
#
loop_
_entity.id
_entity.type
_entity.pdbx_description
1 polymer ?
#
loop_
_entity_poly.entity_id
_entity_poly.type
_entity_poly.pdbx_seq_one_letter_code
_entity_poly.pdbx_strand_id
1 'polypeptide(L)'
;MITLFSQITSCQNIQKKEIQPKKFNSEDLELYDLINDVKSIKLIHIDEHIAGINSSQIYKGQYMGIVDTIKITFNKKGNIIKSSIMRYSIKNMLPNNPAVRHDKVLLDSTFNKHGFEDNFFDYKKYIDSNRRLKISDKYINYSYNEIGDCILIKYKEEYNSRNKEDGYSYFQYEYDDKNNWIKRTIYYNEDKKEIREQTIREITYY
;
A
#
# COMPACT_ATOMS: atom_id res chain seq x y z
N MET A 1 -39.32 -23.44 51.81
CA MET A 1 -37.94 -23.73 51.37
C MET A 1 -37.99 -24.14 49.90
N ILE A 2 -37.91 -23.17 48.98
CA ILE A 2 -37.53 -23.38 47.57
C ILE A 2 -36.70 -22.16 47.20
N THR A 3 -35.41 -22.39 46.96
CA THR A 3 -34.39 -21.38 46.70
C THR A 3 -34.41 -21.04 45.21
N LEU A 4 -34.69 -19.78 44.86
CA LEU A 4 -34.54 -19.28 43.49
C LEU A 4 -33.04 -19.12 43.18
N PHE A 5 -32.53 -19.97 42.29
CA PHE A 5 -31.23 -19.76 41.65
C PHE A 5 -31.38 -18.67 40.59
N SER A 6 -30.91 -17.46 40.88
CA SER A 6 -30.69 -16.43 39.87
C SER A 6 -29.41 -16.76 39.11
N GLN A 7 -29.54 -17.23 37.87
CA GLN A 7 -28.40 -17.35 36.96
C GLN A 7 -28.05 -15.95 36.46
N ILE A 8 -26.99 -15.38 37.03
CA ILE A 8 -26.35 -14.18 36.48
C ILE A 8 -25.54 -14.63 35.27
N THR A 9 -26.13 -14.51 34.08
CA THR A 9 -25.40 -14.58 32.82
C THR A 9 -24.50 -13.35 32.74
N SER A 10 -23.22 -13.50 33.10
CA SER A 10 -22.23 -12.48 32.83
C SER A 10 -21.99 -12.43 31.32
N CYS A 11 -22.67 -11.53 30.62
CA CYS A 11 -22.22 -11.04 29.32
C CYS A 11 -20.84 -10.41 29.54
N GLN A 12 -19.78 -11.17 29.28
CA GLN A 12 -18.46 -10.59 29.09
C GLN A 12 -18.55 -9.69 27.86
N ASN A 13 -18.66 -8.39 28.09
CA ASN A 13 -18.35 -7.38 27.09
C ASN A 13 -16.90 -7.61 26.68
N ILE A 14 -16.69 -8.39 25.62
CA ILE A 14 -15.42 -8.40 24.90
C ILE A 14 -15.32 -7.01 24.26
N GLN A 15 -14.78 -6.04 25.01
CA GLN A 15 -14.36 -4.77 24.43
C GLN A 15 -13.35 -5.13 23.35
N LYS A 16 -13.76 -4.99 22.07
CA LYS A 16 -12.83 -5.06 20.94
C LYS A 16 -11.73 -4.05 21.22
N LYS A 17 -10.53 -4.53 21.52
CA LYS A 17 -9.35 -3.70 21.74
C LYS A 17 -9.19 -2.79 20.52
N GLU A 18 -9.22 -1.48 20.75
CA GLU A 18 -9.02 -0.49 19.70
C GLU A 18 -7.62 -0.68 19.10
N ILE A 19 -7.55 -0.93 17.79
CA ILE A 19 -6.30 -1.08 17.05
C ILE A 19 -5.61 0.28 17.03
N GLN A 20 -4.38 0.33 17.52
CA GLN A 20 -3.62 1.56 17.60
C GLN A 20 -2.82 1.79 16.32
N PRO A 21 -2.63 3.04 15.88
CA PRO A 21 -1.70 3.35 14.82
C PRO A 21 -0.27 2.94 15.16
N LYS A 22 0.50 2.63 14.12
CA LYS A 22 1.95 2.44 14.21
C LYS A 22 2.62 3.71 14.74
N LYS A 23 3.75 3.51 15.42
CA LYS A 23 4.61 4.60 15.89
C LYS A 23 5.87 4.61 15.05
N PHE A 24 6.20 5.79 14.54
CA PHE A 24 7.34 6.00 13.65
C PHE A 24 8.38 6.88 14.35
N ASN A 25 9.66 6.60 14.09
CA ASN A 25 10.78 7.34 14.68
C ASN A 25 11.02 8.69 13.98
N SER A 26 10.48 8.90 12.78
CA SER A 26 10.53 10.15 12.02
C SER A 26 9.35 10.24 11.04
N GLU A 27 9.05 11.45 10.58
CA GLU A 27 8.04 11.68 9.53
C GLU A 27 8.41 11.04 8.19
N ASP A 28 9.71 10.95 7.90
CA ASP A 28 10.26 10.30 6.72
C ASP A 28 10.06 8.78 6.76
N LEU A 29 10.20 8.15 7.92
CA LEU A 29 9.91 6.73 8.10
C LEU A 29 8.40 6.45 8.05
N GLU A 30 7.59 7.36 8.60
CA GLU A 30 6.12 7.32 8.47
C GLU A 30 5.69 7.43 7.01
N LEU A 31 6.34 8.30 6.22
CA LEU A 31 6.06 8.46 4.79
C LEU A 31 6.23 7.15 4.02
N TYR A 32 7.12 6.25 4.42
CA TYR A 32 7.32 4.96 3.75
C TYR A 32 6.71 3.77 4.50
N ASP A 33 5.95 4.01 5.56
CA ASP A 33 5.40 2.98 6.44
C ASP A 33 6.49 2.00 6.91
N LEU A 34 7.52 2.58 7.55
CA LEU A 34 8.67 1.86 8.07
C LEU A 34 8.84 2.11 9.57
N ILE A 35 8.79 1.05 10.36
CA ILE A 35 9.07 1.10 11.80
C ILE A 35 10.50 0.65 12.09
N ASN A 36 11.00 1.01 13.27
CA ASN A 36 12.38 0.77 13.73
C ASN A 36 13.45 1.62 13.01
N ASP A 37 14.71 1.40 13.39
CA ASP A 37 15.87 2.12 12.85
C ASP A 37 16.30 1.54 11.51
N VAL A 38 15.64 1.99 10.43
CA VAL A 38 15.93 1.58 9.07
C VAL A 38 17.10 2.38 8.50
N LYS A 39 18.07 1.69 7.90
CA LYS A 39 19.19 2.27 7.16
C LYS A 39 18.86 2.50 5.69
N SER A 40 18.23 1.53 5.05
CA SER A 40 17.81 1.66 3.66
C SER A 40 16.68 0.72 3.31
N ILE A 41 15.93 1.09 2.28
CA ILE A 41 14.94 0.24 1.63
C ILE A 41 15.19 0.25 0.13
N LYS A 42 15.08 -0.91 -0.49
CA LYS A 42 14.84 -1.06 -1.92
C LYS A 42 13.48 -1.71 -2.08
N LEU A 43 12.62 -1.15 -2.90
CA LEU A 43 11.33 -1.74 -3.20
C LEU A 43 11.11 -1.87 -4.70
N ILE A 44 10.33 -2.88 -5.05
CA ILE A 44 9.88 -3.18 -6.39
C ILE A 44 8.36 -3.20 -6.33
N HIS A 45 7.72 -2.26 -7.01
CA HIS A 45 6.27 -2.21 -7.16
C HIS A 45 5.90 -2.60 -8.59
N ILE A 46 4.86 -3.42 -8.72
CA ILE A 46 4.35 -3.95 -9.98
C ILE A 46 2.86 -3.70 -10.01
N ASP A 47 2.41 -3.00 -11.05
CA ASP A 47 1.00 -2.78 -11.36
C ASP A 47 0.82 -3.05 -12.86
N GLU A 48 0.04 -4.06 -13.22
CA GLU A 48 -0.21 -4.40 -14.64
C GLU A 48 -1.34 -3.59 -15.29
N HIS A 49 -2.11 -2.84 -14.49
CA HIS A 49 -3.36 -2.20 -14.91
C HIS A 49 -3.18 -0.74 -15.30
N ILE A 50 -2.07 -0.11 -14.88
CA ILE A 50 -1.73 1.26 -15.30
C ILE A 50 -1.47 1.27 -16.80
N ALA A 51 -2.19 2.11 -17.54
CA ALA A 51 -1.92 2.40 -18.93
C ALA A 51 -1.56 3.87 -19.12
N GLY A 52 -0.66 4.16 -20.05
CA GLY A 52 -0.24 5.52 -20.32
C GLY A 52 0.40 5.71 -21.69
N ILE A 53 0.74 6.96 -21.98
CA ILE A 53 1.44 7.35 -23.21
C ILE A 53 2.82 7.85 -22.81
N ASN A 54 3.85 7.32 -23.46
CA ASN A 54 5.19 7.87 -23.41
C ASN A 54 5.40 8.75 -24.64
N SER A 55 5.75 10.02 -24.42
CA SER A 55 6.02 11.02 -25.45
C SER A 55 7.52 11.37 -25.56
N SER A 56 8.39 10.64 -24.84
CA SER A 56 9.83 10.87 -24.86
C SER A 56 10.41 10.70 -26.27
N GLN A 57 11.54 11.36 -26.53
CA GLN A 57 12.27 11.20 -27.79
C GLN A 57 12.89 9.80 -27.96
N ILE A 58 13.09 9.08 -26.85
CA ILE A 58 13.71 7.73 -26.84
C ILE A 58 12.68 6.68 -27.21
N TYR A 59 11.44 6.81 -26.71
CA TYR A 59 10.33 5.94 -27.04
C TYR A 59 9.01 6.73 -27.03
N LYS A 60 8.35 6.78 -28.20
CA LYS A 60 7.02 7.34 -28.37
C LYS A 60 6.02 6.21 -28.58
N GLY A 61 5.07 6.02 -27.67
CA GLY A 61 4.10 4.94 -27.75
C GLY A 61 3.21 4.81 -26.52
N GLN A 62 2.35 3.81 -26.53
CA GLN A 62 1.53 3.43 -25.39
C GLN A 62 2.25 2.36 -24.57
N TYR A 63 2.00 2.34 -23.27
CA TYR A 63 2.44 1.27 -22.38
C TYR A 63 1.28 0.77 -21.52
N MET A 64 1.39 -0.49 -21.11
CA MET A 64 0.50 -1.13 -20.15
C MET A 64 1.35 -1.81 -19.08
N GLY A 65 0.99 -1.53 -17.85
CA GLY A 65 1.67 -1.90 -16.64
C GLY A 65 3.00 -1.19 -16.43
N ILE A 66 3.38 -1.06 -15.17
CA ILE A 66 4.64 -0.47 -14.73
C ILE A 66 5.36 -1.35 -13.71
N VAL A 67 6.68 -1.24 -13.70
CA VAL A 67 7.55 -1.72 -12.63
C VAL A 67 8.36 -0.55 -12.11
N ASP A 68 8.13 -0.19 -10.85
CA ASP A 68 8.89 0.83 -10.16
C ASP A 68 9.94 0.18 -9.27
N THR A 69 11.20 0.59 -9.45
CA THR A 69 12.28 0.30 -8.50
C THR A 69 12.60 1.57 -7.75
N ILE A 70 12.33 1.57 -6.45
CA ILE A 70 12.56 2.73 -5.59
C ILE A 70 13.60 2.36 -4.55
N LYS A 71 14.61 3.22 -4.36
CA LYS A 71 15.69 3.02 -3.38
C LYS A 71 15.78 4.24 -2.50
N ILE A 72 15.86 4.03 -1.20
CA ILE A 72 15.90 5.10 -0.20
C ILE A 72 16.93 4.75 0.86
N THR A 73 17.68 5.75 1.29
CA THR A 73 18.64 5.65 2.39
C THR A 73 18.31 6.69 3.45
N PHE A 74 18.33 6.27 4.71
CA PHE A 74 18.04 7.10 5.86
C PHE A 74 19.28 7.26 6.74
N ASN A 75 19.37 8.35 7.49
CA ASN A 75 20.34 8.49 8.59
C ASN A 75 19.84 7.79 9.86
N LYS A 76 20.66 7.73 10.92
CA LYS A 76 20.28 7.14 12.22
C LYS A 76 19.10 7.85 12.93
N LYS A 77 18.73 9.05 12.49
CA LYS A 77 17.54 9.77 12.99
C LYS A 77 16.28 9.44 12.17
N GLY A 78 16.39 8.57 11.17
CA GLY A 78 15.29 8.21 10.27
C GLY A 78 15.02 9.25 9.18
N ASN A 79 15.90 10.21 8.93
CA ASN A 79 15.68 11.20 7.85
C ASN A 79 16.29 10.70 6.53
N ILE A 80 15.61 10.96 5.42
CA ILE A 80 16.05 10.62 4.08
C ILE A 80 17.33 11.40 3.75
N ILE A 81 18.34 10.68 3.29
CA ILE A 81 19.58 11.24 2.75
C ILE A 81 19.57 11.18 1.22
N LYS A 82 18.98 10.10 0.68
CA LYS A 82 19.04 9.77 -0.74
C LYS A 82 17.79 9.01 -1.13
N SER A 83 17.17 9.38 -2.25
CA SER A 83 16.16 8.56 -2.89
C SER A 83 16.30 8.54 -4.41
N SER A 84 15.88 7.44 -5.03
CA SER A 84 15.82 7.31 -6.49
C SER A 84 14.66 6.43 -6.88
N ILE A 85 14.01 6.76 -8.00
CA ILE A 85 13.00 5.95 -8.65
C ILE A 85 13.44 5.65 -10.08
N MET A 86 13.21 4.41 -10.50
CA MET A 86 13.27 4.01 -11.90
C MET A 86 11.97 3.31 -12.24
N ARG A 87 11.23 3.89 -13.19
CA ARG A 87 9.96 3.36 -13.68
C ARG A 87 10.14 2.78 -15.07
N TYR A 88 9.75 1.53 -15.24
CA TYR A 88 9.73 0.84 -16.53
C TYR A 88 8.32 0.41 -16.90
N SER A 89 8.02 0.32 -18.18
CA SER A 89 6.82 -0.37 -18.65
C SER A 89 6.97 -1.90 -18.60
N ILE A 90 5.84 -2.60 -18.50
CA ILE A 90 5.77 -4.07 -18.63
C ILE A 90 5.49 -4.48 -20.08
N LYS A 91 4.49 -3.85 -20.70
CA LYS A 91 4.05 -4.08 -22.08
C LYS A 91 4.02 -2.76 -22.83
N ASN A 92 4.30 -2.79 -24.12
CA ASN A 92 4.38 -1.59 -24.95
C ASN A 92 3.68 -1.80 -26.30
N MET A 93 3.07 -0.74 -26.82
CA MET A 93 2.46 -0.69 -28.15
C MET A 93 2.94 0.57 -28.87
N LEU A 94 3.31 0.44 -30.14
CA LEU A 94 3.75 1.57 -30.96
C LEU A 94 2.52 2.28 -31.56
N PRO A 95 2.57 3.61 -31.77
CA PRO A 95 1.43 4.37 -32.28
C PRO A 95 0.85 3.85 -33.60
N ASN A 96 1.70 3.25 -34.44
CA ASN A 96 1.35 2.76 -35.78
C ASN A 96 1.46 1.23 -35.91
N ASN A 97 1.70 0.51 -34.80
CA ASN A 97 1.77 -0.95 -34.82
C ASN A 97 1.12 -1.51 -33.54
N PRO A 98 -0.04 -2.18 -33.64
CA PRO A 98 -0.77 -2.71 -32.49
C PRO A 98 -0.09 -3.94 -31.86
N ALA A 99 1.01 -4.44 -32.42
CA ALA A 99 1.73 -5.56 -31.83
C ALA A 99 2.28 -5.20 -30.44
N VAL A 100 1.87 -5.98 -29.43
CA VAL A 100 2.37 -5.87 -28.06
C VAL A 100 3.83 -6.34 -28.02
N ARG A 101 4.71 -5.46 -27.52
CA ARG A 101 6.12 -5.76 -27.25
C ARG A 101 6.34 -5.86 -25.75
N HIS A 102 7.16 -6.81 -25.33
CA HIS A 102 7.55 -7.03 -23.93
C HIS A 102 8.91 -6.40 -23.58
N ASP A 103 9.39 -5.48 -24.42
CA ASP A 103 10.63 -4.76 -24.16
C ASP A 103 10.41 -3.77 -23.01
N LYS A 104 11.29 -3.73 -22.01
CA LYS A 104 11.18 -2.78 -20.90
C LYS A 104 11.61 -1.39 -21.36
N VAL A 105 10.67 -0.45 -21.43
CA VAL A 105 10.97 0.96 -21.77
C VAL A 105 11.11 1.76 -20.48
N LEU A 106 12.19 2.53 -20.35
CA LEU A 106 12.34 3.49 -19.26
C LEU A 106 11.33 4.63 -19.43
N LEU A 107 10.46 4.81 -18.45
CA LEU A 107 9.43 5.85 -18.44
C LEU A 107 9.85 7.04 -17.56
N ASP A 108 10.52 6.78 -16.44
CA ASP A 108 11.04 7.79 -15.53
C ASP A 108 12.33 7.28 -14.86
N SER A 109 13.27 8.19 -14.65
CA SER A 109 14.47 7.99 -13.85
C SER A 109 14.75 9.29 -13.11
N THR A 110 14.24 9.38 -11.89
CA THR A 110 14.36 10.58 -11.06
C THR A 110 15.20 10.30 -9.82
N PHE A 111 16.07 11.26 -9.49
CA PHE A 111 16.87 11.27 -8.29
C PHE A 111 16.46 12.44 -7.41
N ASN A 112 16.04 12.15 -6.17
CA ASN A 112 15.56 13.17 -5.24
C ASN A 112 16.42 13.16 -3.96
N LYS A 113 16.60 14.35 -3.37
CA LYS A 113 17.25 14.48 -2.06
C LYS A 113 16.28 14.32 -0.88
N HIS A 114 14.97 14.42 -1.13
CA HIS A 114 13.95 14.60 -0.07
C HIS A 114 12.80 13.58 -0.13
N GLY A 115 12.96 12.45 -0.81
CA GLY A 115 11.87 11.49 -1.01
C GLY A 115 10.85 11.94 -2.07
N PHE A 116 9.81 11.15 -2.26
CA PHE A 116 8.62 11.52 -3.01
C PHE A 116 7.41 10.79 -2.41
N GLU A 117 6.24 11.40 -2.49
CA GLU A 117 5.00 10.75 -2.10
C GLU A 117 4.49 9.92 -3.28
N ASP A 118 4.18 8.65 -3.02
CA ASP A 118 3.53 7.78 -3.98
C ASP A 118 2.44 6.98 -3.27
N ASN A 119 1.43 6.56 -4.02
CA ASN A 119 0.26 5.85 -3.48
C ASN A 119 0.63 4.49 -2.85
N PHE A 120 1.87 4.04 -3.04
CA PHE A 120 2.36 2.82 -2.42
C PHE A 120 2.50 2.95 -0.90
N PHE A 121 2.65 4.16 -0.36
CA PHE A 121 3.03 4.42 1.03
C PHE A 121 1.97 5.19 1.82
N ASP A 122 0.71 4.89 1.54
CA ASP A 122 -0.45 5.65 1.99
C ASP A 122 -0.83 5.53 3.47
N TYR A 123 0.09 5.14 4.36
CA TYR A 123 -0.22 4.94 5.78
C TYR A 123 -0.85 6.19 6.40
N LYS A 124 -0.30 7.37 6.11
CA LYS A 124 -0.85 8.67 6.56
C LYS A 124 -2.29 8.90 6.08
N LYS A 125 -2.70 8.34 4.93
CA LYS A 125 -4.09 8.47 4.43
C LYS A 125 -5.09 7.78 5.36
N TYR A 126 -4.65 6.76 6.11
CA TYR A 126 -5.45 6.04 7.09
C TYR A 126 -5.48 6.68 8.48
N ILE A 127 -4.75 7.78 8.70
CA ILE A 127 -4.68 8.47 9.99
C ILE A 127 -5.60 9.69 10.00
N ASP A 128 -6.43 9.81 11.03
CA ASP A 128 -7.32 10.96 11.25
C ASP A 128 -6.61 12.14 11.96
N SER A 129 -7.32 13.25 12.12
CA SER A 129 -6.79 14.45 12.78
C SER A 129 -6.44 14.24 14.26
N ASN A 130 -6.99 13.21 14.90
CA ASN A 130 -6.73 12.86 16.30
C ASN A 130 -5.63 11.79 16.43
N ARG A 131 -4.91 11.50 15.34
CA ARG A 131 -3.90 10.43 15.25
C ARG A 131 -4.49 9.06 15.60
N ARG A 132 -5.65 8.72 15.06
CA ARG A 132 -6.28 7.39 15.13
C ARG A 132 -6.43 6.79 13.74
N LEU A 133 -6.59 5.47 13.67
CA LEU A 133 -6.92 4.79 12.42
C LEU A 133 -8.36 5.14 12.01
N LYS A 134 -8.54 5.67 10.80
CA LYS A 134 -9.85 6.00 10.23
C LYS A 134 -10.65 4.72 10.08
N ILE A 135 -11.80 4.60 10.72
CA ILE A 135 -12.69 3.43 10.55
C ILE A 135 -13.53 3.59 9.27
N SER A 136 -13.88 4.82 8.90
CA SER A 136 -14.60 5.14 7.66
C SER A 136 -14.42 6.60 7.27
N ASP A 137 -14.72 6.93 6.01
CA ASP A 137 -14.93 8.29 5.54
C ASP A 137 -16.27 8.40 4.79
N LYS A 138 -16.46 9.45 3.98
CA LYS A 138 -17.69 9.66 3.21
C LYS A 138 -17.99 8.51 2.23
N TYR A 139 -16.97 7.87 1.67
CA TYR A 139 -17.08 6.91 0.57
C TYR A 139 -16.70 5.48 0.96
N ILE A 140 -15.83 5.31 1.96
CA ILE A 140 -15.10 4.07 2.21
C ILE A 140 -15.22 3.68 3.69
N ASN A 141 -15.25 2.37 3.93
CA ASN A 141 -14.97 1.74 5.23
C ASN A 141 -13.60 1.07 5.16
N TYR A 142 -12.83 1.20 6.24
CA TYR A 142 -11.48 0.65 6.37
C TYR A 142 -11.47 -0.45 7.44
N SER A 143 -10.68 -1.49 7.22
CA SER A 143 -10.36 -2.48 8.25
C SER A 143 -8.86 -2.66 8.37
N TYR A 144 -8.40 -2.99 9.57
CA TYR A 144 -6.98 -3.07 9.91
C TYR A 144 -6.66 -4.40 10.58
N ASN A 145 -5.41 -4.85 10.44
CA ASN A 145 -4.88 -5.93 11.27
C ASN A 145 -4.44 -5.40 12.65
N GLU A 146 -3.96 -6.32 13.50
CA GLU A 146 -3.58 -6.03 14.90
C GLU A 146 -2.41 -5.05 15.09
N ILE A 147 -1.57 -4.87 14.06
CA ILE A 147 -0.45 -3.91 14.06
C ILE A 147 -0.78 -2.59 13.33
N GLY A 148 -2.03 -2.45 12.87
CA GLY A 148 -2.54 -1.21 12.30
C GLY A 148 -2.35 -1.05 10.79
N ASP A 149 -2.01 -2.10 10.04
CA ASP A 149 -2.01 -2.08 8.57
C ASP A 149 -3.42 -2.27 8.00
N CYS A 150 -3.76 -1.49 6.97
CA CYS A 150 -5.05 -1.61 6.30
C CYS A 150 -5.11 -2.94 5.52
N ILE A 151 -6.10 -3.77 5.83
CA ILE A 151 -6.31 -5.08 5.20
C ILE A 151 -7.52 -5.10 4.24
N LEU A 152 -8.41 -4.12 4.36
CA LEU A 152 -9.59 -4.01 3.51
C LEU A 152 -10.02 -2.55 3.38
N ILE A 153 -10.26 -2.15 2.14
CA ILE A 153 -10.98 -0.95 1.76
C ILE A 153 -12.29 -1.40 1.11
N LYS A 154 -13.43 -0.92 1.59
CA LYS A 154 -14.75 -1.25 1.03
C LYS A 154 -15.55 0.02 0.78
N TYR A 155 -16.01 0.24 -0.44
CA TYR A 155 -16.89 1.36 -0.76
C TYR A 155 -18.27 1.17 -0.10
N LYS A 156 -18.86 2.28 0.35
CA LYS A 156 -20.21 2.31 0.92
C LYS A 156 -21.25 2.08 -0.18
N GLU A 157 -22.28 1.29 0.13
CA GLU A 157 -23.30 0.82 -0.82
C GLU A 157 -24.01 1.97 -1.55
N GLU A 158 -24.27 3.09 -0.88
CA GLU A 158 -24.94 4.27 -1.45
C GLU A 158 -24.12 4.97 -2.55
N TYR A 159 -22.82 4.69 -2.65
CA TYR A 159 -21.93 5.21 -3.70
C TYR A 159 -21.53 4.14 -4.71
N ASN A 160 -22.09 2.94 -4.60
CA ASN A 160 -21.87 1.86 -5.55
C ASN A 160 -22.81 2.06 -6.77
N SER A 161 -22.32 2.69 -7.82
CA SER A 161 -23.11 2.86 -9.05
C SER A 161 -23.24 1.53 -9.79
N ARG A 162 -24.40 1.29 -10.40
CA ARG A 162 -24.88 -0.01 -10.93
C ARG A 162 -23.96 -0.78 -11.91
N ASN A 163 -22.79 -0.28 -12.29
CA ASN A 163 -21.93 -0.84 -13.36
C ASN A 163 -20.41 -0.80 -13.08
N LYS A 164 -19.92 -0.99 -11.85
CA LYS A 164 -18.46 -1.05 -11.63
C LYS A 164 -18.02 -2.30 -10.87
N GLU A 165 -17.17 -3.07 -11.54
CA GLU A 165 -16.35 -4.12 -10.97
C GLU A 165 -15.66 -3.61 -9.68
N ASP A 166 -15.85 -4.40 -8.62
CA ASP A 166 -15.16 -4.45 -7.35
C ASP A 166 -14.93 -3.15 -6.58
N GLY A 167 -16.00 -2.72 -5.89
CA GLY A 167 -15.98 -1.70 -4.83
C GLY A 167 -15.21 -2.11 -3.56
N TYR A 168 -14.11 -2.84 -3.69
CA TYR A 168 -13.31 -3.31 -2.59
C TYR A 168 -11.83 -3.53 -2.99
N SER A 169 -10.93 -3.45 -2.02
CA SER A 169 -9.52 -3.79 -2.21
C SER A 169 -9.03 -4.53 -0.98
N TYR A 170 -8.60 -5.77 -1.17
CA TYR A 170 -8.07 -6.63 -0.12
C TYR A 170 -6.55 -6.58 -0.15
N PHE A 171 -5.95 -6.39 1.02
CA PHE A 171 -4.51 -6.30 1.17
C PHE A 171 -4.01 -7.51 1.95
N GLN A 172 -3.00 -8.16 1.42
CA GLN A 172 -2.27 -9.23 2.09
C GLN A 172 -0.82 -8.83 2.26
N TYR A 173 -0.29 -9.05 3.46
CA TYR A 173 1.07 -8.68 3.82
C TYR A 173 1.87 -9.90 4.26
N GLU A 174 3.16 -9.87 3.98
CA GLU A 174 4.18 -10.71 4.61
C GLU A 174 5.15 -9.79 5.35
N TYR A 175 5.61 -10.21 6.53
CA TYR A 175 6.38 -9.38 7.45
C TYR A 175 7.77 -9.98 7.73
N ASP A 176 8.72 -9.12 8.06
CA ASP A 176 9.98 -9.53 8.68
C ASP A 176 9.84 -9.69 10.22
N ASP A 177 10.95 -10.07 10.85
CA ASP A 177 11.07 -10.28 12.30
C ASP A 177 10.91 -9.00 13.13
N LYS A 178 10.94 -7.83 12.48
CA LYS A 178 10.78 -6.50 13.08
C LYS A 178 9.39 -5.91 12.83
N ASN A 179 8.46 -6.72 12.32
CA ASN A 179 7.07 -6.35 11.97
C ASN A 179 6.97 -5.25 10.89
N ASN A 180 7.99 -5.06 10.07
CA ASN A 180 7.82 -4.32 8.82
C ASN A 180 7.30 -5.27 7.76
N TRP A 181 6.31 -4.85 6.97
CA TRP A 181 5.92 -5.66 5.82
C TRP A 181 7.01 -5.60 4.76
N ILE A 182 7.34 -6.77 4.21
CA ILE A 182 8.33 -6.97 3.15
C ILE A 182 7.67 -7.35 1.82
N LYS A 183 6.41 -7.76 1.85
CA LYS A 183 5.59 -7.93 0.65
C LYS A 183 4.16 -7.52 0.93
N ARG A 184 3.56 -6.82 -0.03
CA ARG A 184 2.15 -6.46 -0.04
C ARG A 184 1.56 -6.87 -1.38
N THR A 185 0.45 -7.59 -1.34
CA THR A 185 -0.33 -7.96 -2.53
C THR A 185 -1.72 -7.38 -2.37
N ILE A 186 -2.20 -6.67 -3.39
CA ILE A 186 -3.54 -6.08 -3.42
C ILE A 186 -4.36 -6.88 -4.42
N TYR A 187 -5.56 -7.27 -4.00
CA TYR A 187 -6.50 -8.02 -4.83
C TYR A 187 -7.76 -7.19 -5.08
N TYR A 188 -8.35 -7.38 -6.27
CA TYR A 188 -9.68 -6.84 -6.55
C TYR A 188 -10.76 -7.50 -5.69
N ASN A 189 -10.54 -8.76 -5.28
CA ASN A 189 -11.56 -9.50 -4.56
C ASN A 189 -11.13 -10.32 -3.33
N GLU A 190 -12.14 -10.69 -2.51
CA GLU A 190 -11.98 -11.44 -1.26
C GLU A 190 -11.47 -12.85 -1.50
N ASP A 191 -11.87 -13.44 -2.63
CA ASP A 191 -11.40 -14.74 -3.10
C ASP A 191 -9.90 -14.72 -3.47
N LYS A 192 -9.27 -13.54 -3.55
CA LYS A 192 -7.84 -13.33 -3.87
C LYS A 192 -7.40 -14.00 -5.18
N LYS A 193 -8.31 -14.09 -6.15
CA LYS A 193 -8.03 -14.73 -7.45
C LYS A 193 -7.30 -13.82 -8.42
N GLU A 194 -7.55 -12.52 -8.32
CA GLU A 194 -7.01 -11.53 -9.24
C GLU A 194 -6.14 -10.52 -8.49
N ILE A 195 -4.84 -10.55 -8.79
CA ILE A 195 -3.86 -9.62 -8.24
C ILE A 195 -3.98 -8.31 -9.03
N ARG A 196 -4.23 -7.22 -8.31
CA ARG A 196 -4.21 -5.87 -8.84
C ARG A 196 -2.78 -5.32 -8.87
N GLU A 197 -2.12 -5.37 -7.73
CA GLU A 197 -0.80 -4.78 -7.50
C GLU A 197 0.04 -5.66 -6.56
N GLN A 198 1.36 -5.64 -6.75
CA GLN A 198 2.29 -6.29 -5.84
C GLN A 198 3.47 -5.37 -5.53
N THR A 199 3.82 -5.26 -4.25
CA THR A 199 5.00 -4.53 -3.79
C THR A 199 5.89 -5.45 -2.97
N ILE A 200 7.18 -5.48 -3.26
CA ILE A 200 8.20 -6.23 -2.51
C ILE A 200 9.22 -5.23 -1.99
N ARG A 201 9.69 -5.41 -0.75
CA ARG A 201 10.66 -4.57 -0.08
C ARG A 201 11.83 -5.42 0.42
N GLU A 202 13.03 -4.91 0.21
CA GLU A 202 14.27 -5.33 0.85
C GLU A 202 14.65 -4.23 1.84
N ILE A 203 14.61 -4.52 3.13
CA ILE A 203 14.87 -3.55 4.20
C ILE A 203 16.20 -3.89 4.87
N THR A 204 17.03 -2.87 5.09
CA THR A 204 18.27 -2.98 5.86
C THR A 204 18.18 -2.10 7.09
N TYR A 205 18.47 -2.66 8.25
CA TYR A 205 18.43 -1.98 9.55
C TYR A 205 19.84 -1.51 9.98
N TYR A 206 19.88 -0.62 10.97
CA TYR A 206 21.12 -0.23 11.66
C TYR A 206 21.60 -1.26 12.68
#